data_AF-A0A9X2GB70-F1
#
_entry.id   AF-A0A9X2GB70-F1
#
_cell.length_a   1.000
_cell.length_b   1.000
_cell.length_c   1.000
_cell.angle_alpha   90.00
_cell.angle_beta   90.00
_cell.angle_gamma   90.00
#
_symmetry.space_group_name_H-M   'P 1'
#
loop_
_entity.id
_entity.type
_entity.pdbx_description
1 polymer ?
#
loop_
_entity_poly.entity_id
_entity_poly.type
_entity_poly.pdbx_seq_one_letter_code
_entity_poly.pdbx_strand_id
1 'polypeptide(L)'
;MQTGVQILTGFLLTLPFQSRFADLDHYQRTVYLVLVVTAVIATALIVAPVSVHRSLFRQQMKRVIVTQADRLARVALGVLALVMTGATLLVFDVVVGRTEGIVAGATVLVVLALVWVVLPEVLRRRK
;
A
#
# COMPACT_ATOMS: atom_id res chain seq x y z
N MET A 1 -11.23 5.69 2.42
CA MET A 1 -9.83 5.22 2.27
C MET A 1 -9.66 3.75 2.70
N GLN A 2 -10.19 3.32 3.84
CA GLN A 2 -10.04 1.94 4.35
C GLN A 2 -10.53 0.83 3.39
N THR A 3 -11.62 1.07 2.65
CA THR A 3 -12.23 0.08 1.75
C THR A 3 -11.35 -0.31 0.56
N GLY A 4 -10.63 0.63 -0.05
CA GLY A 4 -9.78 0.33 -1.22
C GLY A 4 -8.62 -0.61 -0.90
N VAL A 5 -7.94 -0.39 0.24
CA VAL A 5 -6.81 -1.23 0.68
C VAL A 5 -7.27 -2.62 1.11
N GLN A 6 -8.43 -2.70 1.78
CA GLN A 6 -9.01 -3.98 2.19
C GLN A 6 -9.42 -4.83 0.99
N ILE A 7 -9.97 -4.21 -0.07
CA ILE A 7 -10.29 -4.91 -1.32
C ILE A 7 -9.01 -5.46 -1.97
N LEU A 8 -7.97 -4.65 -2.12
CA LEU A 8 -6.69 -5.10 -2.71
C LEU A 8 -6.04 -6.23 -1.90
N THR A 9 -6.05 -6.10 -0.57
CA THR A 9 -5.53 -7.14 0.33
C THR A 9 -6.34 -8.44 0.19
N GLY A 10 -7.67 -8.34 0.12
CA GLY A 10 -8.55 -9.48 -0.10
C GLY A 10 -8.27 -10.18 -1.44
N PHE A 11 -8.09 -9.41 -2.52
CA PHE A 11 -7.73 -9.95 -3.83
C PHE A 11 -6.37 -10.67 -3.82
N LEU A 12 -5.37 -10.10 -3.12
CA LEU A 12 -4.10 -10.79 -2.96
C LEU A 12 -4.31 -12.13 -2.23
N LEU A 13 -5.04 -12.15 -1.12
CA LEU A 13 -5.27 -13.38 -0.35
C LEU A 13 -6.03 -14.48 -1.11
N THR A 14 -6.82 -14.14 -2.14
CA THR A 14 -7.57 -15.13 -2.93
C THR A 14 -6.79 -15.69 -4.12
N LEU A 15 -5.73 -15.02 -4.57
CA LEU A 15 -4.90 -15.46 -5.72
C LEU A 15 -4.34 -16.89 -5.60
N PRO A 16 -3.88 -17.38 -4.42
CA PRO A 16 -3.32 -18.74 -4.28
C PRO A 16 -4.31 -19.86 -4.60
N PHE A 17 -5.61 -19.57 -4.49
CA PHE A 17 -6.68 -20.54 -4.74
C PHE A 17 -7.15 -20.52 -6.20
N GLN A 18 -6.58 -19.64 -7.03
CA GLN A 18 -6.86 -19.60 -8.47
C GLN A 18 -6.01 -20.65 -9.18
N SER A 19 -6.58 -21.32 -10.19
CA SER A 19 -5.90 -22.40 -10.94
C SER A 19 -4.55 -21.96 -11.52
N ARG A 20 -4.45 -20.70 -11.96
CA ARG A 20 -3.26 -20.11 -12.58
C ARG A 20 -2.11 -19.84 -11.59
N PHE A 21 -2.35 -19.92 -10.29
CA PHE A 21 -1.30 -19.71 -9.29
C PHE A 21 -0.19 -20.78 -9.36
N ALA A 22 -0.55 -22.01 -9.75
CA ALA A 22 0.39 -23.10 -9.93
C ALA A 22 1.38 -22.84 -11.08
N ASP A 23 1.02 -21.99 -12.04
CA ASP A 23 1.84 -21.66 -13.20
C ASP A 23 2.84 -20.52 -12.93
N LEU A 24 2.73 -19.83 -11.79
CA LEU A 24 3.63 -18.73 -11.44
C LEU A 24 5.07 -19.23 -11.28
N ASP A 25 6.02 -18.49 -11.82
CA ASP A 25 7.44 -18.75 -11.61
C ASP A 25 7.86 -18.41 -10.15
N HIS A 26 9.08 -18.79 -9.78
CA HIS A 26 9.60 -18.58 -8.42
C HIS A 26 9.68 -17.09 -8.03
N TYR A 27 10.02 -16.21 -8.97
CA TYR A 27 10.08 -14.77 -8.73
C TYR A 27 8.68 -14.21 -8.47
N GLN A 28 7.70 -14.55 -9.31
CA GLN A 28 6.32 -14.08 -9.21
C GLN A 28 5.71 -14.50 -7.87
N ARG A 29 5.95 -15.74 -7.44
CA ARG A 29 5.50 -16.23 -6.12
C ARG A 29 6.16 -15.46 -4.97
N THR A 30 7.46 -15.18 -5.07
CA THR A 30 8.19 -14.42 -4.05
C THR A 30 7.66 -12.99 -3.94
N VAL A 31 7.51 -12.30 -5.08
CA VAL A 31 6.93 -10.95 -5.15
C VAL A 31 5.51 -10.95 -4.60
N TYR A 32 4.70 -11.94 -4.95
CA TYR A 32 3.35 -12.11 -4.43
C TYR A 32 3.34 -12.23 -2.89
N LEU A 33 4.18 -13.11 -2.30
CA LEU A 33 4.22 -13.29 -0.84
C LEU A 33 4.67 -12.02 -0.11
N VAL A 34 5.67 -11.32 -0.66
CA VAL A 34 6.12 -10.02 -0.13
C VAL A 34 4.99 -9.00 -0.20
N LEU A 35 4.23 -8.97 -1.31
CA LEU A 35 3.08 -8.08 -1.47
C LEU A 35 1.96 -8.37 -0.48
N VAL A 36 1.64 -9.64 -0.22
CA VAL A 36 0.65 -10.03 0.78
C VAL A 36 1.03 -9.49 2.16
N VAL A 37 2.27 -9.74 2.60
CA VAL A 37 2.75 -9.25 3.90
C VAL A 37 2.71 -7.72 3.95
N THR A 38 3.15 -7.06 2.89
CA THR A 38 3.16 -5.59 2.78
C THR A 38 1.73 -5.02 2.83
N ALA A 39 0.75 -5.67 2.19
CA ALA A 39 -0.66 -5.28 2.21
C ALA A 39 -1.30 -5.46 3.58
N VAL A 40 -0.96 -6.53 4.30
CA VAL A 40 -1.39 -6.74 5.70
C VAL A 40 -0.83 -5.65 6.60
N ILE A 41 0.46 -5.30 6.44
CA ILE A 41 1.10 -4.19 7.19
C ILE A 41 0.42 -2.86 6.87
N ALA A 42 0.14 -2.57 5.59
CA ALA A 42 -0.59 -1.36 5.19
C ALA A 42 -1.94 -1.27 5.88
N THR A 43 -2.70 -2.37 5.87
CA THR A 43 -4.00 -2.46 6.54
C THR A 43 -3.89 -2.21 8.04
N ALA A 44 -2.91 -2.83 8.71
CA ALA A 44 -2.68 -2.64 10.14
C ALA A 44 -2.35 -1.17 10.47
N LEU A 45 -1.49 -0.52 9.67
CA LEU A 45 -1.13 0.89 9.86
C LEU A 45 -2.32 1.84 9.63
N ILE A 46 -3.21 1.54 8.68
CA ILE A 46 -4.42 2.33 8.42
C ILE A 46 -5.43 2.21 9.56
N VAL A 47 -5.54 1.02 10.18
CA VAL A 47 -6.45 0.76 11.30
C VAL A 47 -5.88 1.26 12.64
N ALA A 48 -4.55 1.37 12.76
CA ALA A 48 -3.88 1.77 14.01
C ALA A 48 -4.40 3.09 14.62
N PRO A 49 -4.64 4.20 13.88
CA PRO A 49 -5.23 5.41 14.43
C PRO A 49 -6.59 5.20 15.09
N VAL A 50 -7.42 4.30 14.56
CA VAL A 50 -8.74 3.97 15.13
C VAL A 50 -8.56 3.25 16.47
N SER A 51 -7.60 2.33 16.55
CA SER A 51 -7.26 1.64 17.80
C SER A 51 -6.71 2.60 18.85
N VAL A 52 -5.77 3.47 18.47
CA VAL A 52 -5.18 4.50 19.37
C VAL A 52 -6.24 5.50 19.83
N HIS A 53 -7.12 5.92 18.93
CA HIS A 53 -8.23 6.81 19.29
C HIS A 53 -9.18 6.14 20.28
N ARG A 54 -9.51 4.86 20.07
CA ARG A 54 -10.41 4.10 20.97
C ARG A 54 -9.79 3.84 22.35
N SER A 55 -8.49 3.58 22.43
CA SER A 55 -7.81 3.33 23.72
C SER A 55 -7.57 4.59 24.57
N LEU A 56 -7.33 5.74 23.92
CA LEU A 56 -7.09 7.02 24.59
C LEU A 56 -8.35 7.90 24.70
N PHE A 57 -9.50 7.37 24.29
CA PHE A 57 -10.77 8.08 24.37
C PHE A 57 -11.06 8.46 25.83
N ARG A 58 -11.37 9.75 26.06
CA ARG A 58 -11.59 10.41 27.37
C ARG A 58 -10.36 10.83 28.19
N GLN A 59 -9.13 10.65 27.70
CA GLN A 59 -7.91 11.09 28.43
C GLN A 59 -7.46 12.55 28.14
N GLN A 60 -8.26 13.37 27.43
CA GLN A 60 -7.91 14.77 27.05
C GLN A 60 -6.60 14.94 26.23
N MET A 61 -5.98 13.86 25.75
CA MET A 61 -4.69 13.89 25.01
C MET A 61 -4.85 14.15 23.50
N LYS A 62 -5.70 15.09 23.09
CA LYS A 62 -6.05 15.33 21.68
C LYS A 62 -4.83 15.61 20.78
N ARG A 63 -3.85 16.40 21.26
CA ARG A 63 -2.67 16.78 20.47
C ARG A 63 -1.74 15.60 20.18
N VAL A 64 -1.60 14.67 21.12
CA VAL A 64 -0.78 13.47 20.97
C VAL A 64 -1.44 12.50 19.97
N ILE A 65 -2.75 12.29 20.08
CA ILE A 65 -3.52 11.43 19.18
C ILE A 65 -3.40 11.92 17.73
N VAL A 66 -3.59 13.22 17.48
CA VAL A 66 -3.53 13.78 16.12
C VAL A 66 -2.12 13.66 15.52
N THR A 67 -1.07 13.94 16.31
CA THR A 67 0.31 13.89 15.81
C THR A 67 0.75 12.45 15.48
N GLN A 68 0.37 11.48 16.31
CA GLN A 68 0.68 10.07 16.06
C GLN A 68 -0.16 9.50 14.91
N ALA A 69 -1.45 9.85 14.83
CA ALA A 69 -2.32 9.45 13.74
C ALA A 69 -1.80 9.97 12.39
N ASP A 70 -1.32 11.22 12.33
CA ASP A 70 -0.75 11.80 11.12
C ASP A 70 0.55 11.10 10.69
N ARG A 71 1.45 10.75 11.63
CA ARG A 71 2.66 9.97 11.34
C ARG A 71 2.31 8.58 10.81
N LEU A 72 1.40 7.87 11.48
CA LEU A 72 0.92 6.55 11.04
C LEU A 72 0.28 6.63 9.66
N ALA A 73 -0.54 7.66 9.39
CA ALA A 73 -1.16 7.86 8.09
C ALA A 73 -0.12 8.10 6.98
N ARG A 74 0.94 8.89 7.24
CA ARG A 74 2.02 9.10 6.27
C ARG A 74 2.79 7.81 5.96
N VAL A 75 3.12 7.03 6.98
CA VAL A 75 3.78 5.72 6.78
C VAL A 75 2.85 4.78 6.02
N ALA A 76 1.57 4.72 6.40
CA ALA A 76 0.56 3.90 5.74
C ALA A 76 0.43 4.24 4.24
N LEU A 77 0.44 5.53 3.88
CA LEU A 77 0.44 5.96 2.48
C LEU A 77 1.68 5.47 1.72
N GLY A 78 2.87 5.58 2.33
CA GLY A 78 4.10 5.05 1.72
C GLY A 78 4.04 3.54 1.48
N VAL A 79 3.58 2.78 2.47
CA VAL A 79 3.42 1.32 2.35
C VAL A 79 2.35 0.98 1.31
N LEU A 80 1.24 1.71 1.26
CA LEU A 80 0.21 1.53 0.24
C LEU A 80 0.75 1.78 -1.17
N ALA A 81 1.63 2.77 -1.35
CA ALA A 81 2.27 3.01 -2.65
C ALA A 81 3.07 1.79 -3.13
N LEU A 82 3.79 1.14 -2.21
CA LEU A 82 4.54 -0.08 -2.52
C LEU A 82 3.62 -1.23 -2.92
N VAL A 83 2.49 -1.41 -2.21
CA VAL A 83 1.52 -2.47 -2.55
C VAL A 83 0.92 -2.22 -3.94
N MET A 84 0.48 -1.00 -4.24
CA MET A 84 -0.09 -0.65 -5.55
C MET A 84 0.92 -0.83 -6.68
N THR A 85 2.16 -0.38 -6.46
CA THR A 85 3.27 -0.50 -7.41
C THR A 85 3.58 -1.96 -7.70
N GLY A 86 3.82 -2.76 -6.65
CA GLY A 86 4.20 -4.16 -6.82
C GLY A 86 3.03 -5.03 -7.31
N ALA A 87 1.78 -4.74 -6.92
CA ALA A 87 0.62 -5.42 -7.47
C ALA A 87 0.48 -5.16 -8.98
N THR A 88 0.69 -3.91 -9.43
CA THR A 88 0.70 -3.58 -10.85
C THR A 88 1.82 -4.32 -11.57
N LEU A 89 3.03 -4.29 -11.02
CA LEU A 89 4.17 -5.03 -11.57
C LEU A 89 3.86 -6.51 -11.73
N LEU A 90 3.35 -7.16 -10.68
CA LEU A 90 3.03 -8.58 -10.68
C LEU A 90 1.94 -8.92 -11.72
N VAL A 91 0.90 -8.10 -11.82
CA VAL A 91 -0.19 -8.33 -12.79
C VAL A 91 0.34 -8.24 -14.22
N PHE A 92 1.07 -7.17 -14.56
CA PHE A 92 1.64 -7.00 -15.90
C PHE A 92 2.67 -8.07 -16.24
N ASP A 93 3.45 -8.48 -15.25
CA ASP A 93 4.40 -9.56 -15.38
C ASP A 93 3.73 -10.91 -15.72
N VAL A 94 2.65 -11.25 -15.03
CA VAL A 94 1.90 -12.49 -15.27
C VAL A 94 1.14 -12.48 -16.60
N VAL A 95 0.71 -11.31 -17.07
CA VAL A 95 -0.14 -11.16 -18.26
C VAL A 95 0.67 -10.97 -19.54
N VAL A 96 1.74 -10.18 -19.49
CA VAL A 96 2.49 -9.74 -20.68
C VAL A 96 3.95 -10.18 -20.59
N GLY A 97 4.61 -9.93 -19.46
CA GLY A 97 6.01 -10.29 -19.26
C GLY A 97 6.75 -9.38 -18.28
N ARG A 98 7.97 -9.81 -17.90
CA ARG A 98 8.77 -9.18 -16.83
C ARG A 98 9.09 -7.72 -17.12
N THR A 99 9.45 -7.41 -18.37
CA THR A 99 9.86 -6.07 -18.78
C THR A 99 8.68 -5.11 -18.68
N GLU A 100 7.51 -5.53 -19.14
CA GLU A 100 6.26 -4.79 -19.09
C GLU A 100 5.79 -4.61 -17.65
N GLY A 101 5.96 -5.63 -16.81
CA GLY A 101 5.78 -5.55 -15.37
C GLY A 101 6.62 -4.45 -14.72
N ILE A 102 7.92 -4.42 -15.01
CA ILE A 102 8.84 -3.41 -14.48
C ILE A 102 8.45 -2.01 -14.96
N VAL A 103 8.13 -1.84 -16.25
CA VAL A 103 7.72 -0.54 -16.82
C VAL A 103 6.41 -0.06 -16.19
N ALA A 104 5.41 -0.93 -16.07
CA ALA A 104 4.13 -0.58 -15.46
C ALA A 104 4.28 -0.23 -13.97
N GLY A 105 5.04 -1.03 -13.22
CA GLY A 105 5.37 -0.76 -11.81
C GLY A 105 6.11 0.57 -11.64
N ALA A 106 7.16 0.81 -12.41
CA ALA A 106 7.92 2.07 -12.37
C ALA A 106 7.03 3.27 -12.69
N THR A 107 6.15 3.15 -13.70
CA THR A 107 5.20 4.20 -14.08
C THR A 107 4.25 4.54 -12.92
N VAL A 108 3.66 3.52 -12.30
CA VAL A 108 2.77 3.71 -11.14
C VAL A 108 3.52 4.35 -9.98
N LEU A 109 4.75 3.89 -9.70
CA LEU A 109 5.57 4.44 -8.62
C LEU A 109 5.88 5.93 -8.85
N VAL A 110 6.23 6.31 -10.07
CA VAL A 110 6.48 7.72 -10.45
C VAL A 110 5.22 8.55 -10.26
N VAL A 111 4.07 8.09 -10.75
CA VAL A 111 2.79 8.80 -10.59
C VAL A 111 2.46 9.00 -9.10
N LEU A 112 2.59 7.95 -8.29
CA LEU A 112 2.31 8.03 -6.86
C LEU A 112 3.30 8.97 -6.13
N ALA A 113 4.60 8.91 -6.45
CA ALA A 113 5.60 9.81 -5.89
C ALA A 113 5.31 11.27 -6.26
N LEU A 114 4.91 11.54 -7.50
CA LEU A 114 4.53 12.88 -7.95
C LEU A 114 3.32 13.42 -7.18
N VAL A 115 2.26 12.61 -7.05
CA VAL A 115 1.01 13.05 -6.43
C VAL A 115 1.11 13.13 -4.91
N TRP A 116 1.82 12.20 -4.26
CA TRP A 116 1.84 12.09 -2.79
C TRP A 116 3.05 12.75 -2.13
N VAL A 117 4.14 13.00 -2.86
CA VAL A 117 5.33 13.66 -2.30
C VAL A 117 5.58 15.00 -2.97
N VAL A 118 5.65 15.04 -4.30
CA VAL A 118 6.04 16.27 -5.01
C VAL A 118 4.95 17.34 -4.92
N LEU A 119 3.68 16.99 -5.18
CA LEU A 119 2.56 17.92 -5.11
C LEU A 119 2.42 18.60 -3.72
N PRO A 120 2.36 17.86 -2.59
CA PRO A 120 2.25 18.49 -1.28
C PRO A 120 3.49 19.33 -0.91
N GLU A 121 4.69 18.92 -1.32
CA GLU A 121 5.91 19.67 -1.03
C GLU A 121 5.99 20.98 -1.84
N VAL A 122 5.55 20.97 -3.09
CA VAL A 122 5.41 22.18 -3.91
C VAL A 122 4.37 23.13 -3.31
N LEU A 123 3.23 22.60 -2.85
CA LEU A 123 2.19 23.41 -2.18
C LEU A 123 2.68 24.00 -0.86
N ARG A 124 3.49 23.27 -0.09
CA ARG A 124 4.11 23.77 1.14
C ARG A 124 5.10 24.90 0.87
N ARG A 125 5.90 24.81 -0.19
CA ARG A 125 6.88 25.85 -0.57
C ARG A 125 6.25 27.13 -1.12
N ARG A 126 4.98 27.10 -1.51
CA ARG A 126 4.22 28.27 -1.99
C ARG A 126 3.50 29.06 -0.88
N LYS A 127 3.50 28.56 0.36
CA LYS A 127 3.05 29.28 1.55
C LYS A 127 4.26 29.93 2.24
#